data_AF-N8S743-F1
#
_entry.id   AF-N8S743-F1
#
_cell.length_a   1.000
_cell.length_b   1.000
_cell.length_c   1.000
_cell.angle_alpha   90.00
_cell.angle_beta   90.00
_cell.angle_gamma   90.00
#
_symmetry.space_group_name_H-M   'P 1'
#
loop_
_entity.id
_entity.type
_entity.pdbx_description
1 polymer ?
#
loop_
_entity_poly.entity_id
_entity_poly.type
_entity_poly.pdbx_seq_one_letter_code
_entity_poly.pdbx_strand_id
1 'polypeptide(L)'
;MWLKLSTLLLLPILFVQGNKVRKNTPRLLEPKGEREGGIGQGKPLSLLILGDSAAAGVGVENQKDALSGAIIQELQNEFSLQWKLHAKTGDTTRQVFHALQHLEERKYDVIVTSIGVNDVTKLTSAKSWIQQQKQLFEHIQKRFQPKLIIVSGVPPMQHFPALPNPLAWLFGQYAEQMNQKL
;
A
#
# COMPACT_ATOMS: atom_id res chain seq x y z
N MET A 1 3.41 -23.48 -9.44
CA MET A 1 3.88 -24.59 -8.56
C MET A 1 5.35 -24.44 -8.19
N TRP A 2 6.23 -24.12 -9.15
CA TRP A 2 7.66 -23.87 -8.93
C TRP A 2 8.00 -22.87 -7.82
N LEU A 3 7.40 -21.67 -7.82
CA LEU A 3 7.71 -20.67 -6.80
C LEU A 3 7.46 -21.16 -5.36
N LYS A 4 6.38 -21.91 -5.13
CA LYS A 4 6.08 -22.49 -3.80
C LYS A 4 7.13 -23.53 -3.39
N LEU A 5 7.60 -24.34 -4.33
CA LEU A 5 8.65 -25.32 -4.08
C LEU A 5 9.97 -24.63 -3.75
N SER A 6 10.34 -23.60 -4.53
CA SER A 6 11.52 -22.76 -4.25
C SER A 6 11.43 -22.11 -2.87
N THR A 7 10.26 -21.55 -2.48
CA THR A 7 10.05 -20.98 -1.14
C THR A 7 10.30 -22.01 -0.04
N LEU A 8 9.79 -23.25 -0.20
CA LEU A 8 9.97 -24.31 0.80
C LEU A 8 11.44 -24.74 0.92
N LEU A 9 12.13 -24.93 -0.21
CA LEU A 9 13.54 -25.30 -0.23
C LEU A 9 14.44 -24.21 0.36
N LEU A 10 14.12 -22.95 0.11
CA LEU A 10 14.91 -21.80 0.57
C LEU A 10 14.53 -21.33 1.98
N LEU A 11 13.47 -21.88 2.59
CA LEU A 11 12.90 -21.39 3.85
C LEU A 11 13.93 -21.16 4.98
N PRO A 12 14.92 -22.05 5.22
CA PRO A 12 15.93 -21.81 6.24
C PRO A 12 16.78 -20.56 5.96
N ILE A 13 17.20 -20.38 4.70
CA ILE A 13 18.00 -19.23 4.26
C ILE A 13 17.17 -17.95 4.34
N LEU A 14 15.91 -18.00 3.87
CA LEU A 14 14.98 -16.87 3.90
C LEU A 14 14.71 -16.42 5.34
N PHE A 15 14.61 -17.35 6.29
CA PHE A 15 14.43 -17.02 7.71
C PHE A 15 15.63 -16.25 8.28
N VAL A 16 16.84 -16.73 8.02
CA VAL A 16 18.08 -16.05 8.46
C VAL A 16 18.21 -14.67 7.81
N GLN A 17 17.98 -14.59 6.49
CA GLN A 17 18.06 -13.33 5.75
C GLN A 17 16.98 -12.34 6.20
N GLY A 18 15.74 -12.77 6.33
CA GLY A 18 14.63 -11.94 6.81
C GLY A 18 14.90 -11.37 8.21
N ASN A 19 15.44 -12.19 9.12
CA ASN A 19 15.83 -11.72 10.44
C ASN A 19 16.98 -10.71 10.39
N LYS A 20 17.99 -10.95 9.55
CA LYS A 20 19.12 -10.03 9.37
C LYS A 20 18.66 -8.69 8.80
N VAL A 21 17.80 -8.69 7.77
CA VAL A 21 17.19 -7.48 7.20
C VAL A 21 16.39 -6.74 8.27
N ARG A 22 15.50 -7.43 8.99
CA ARG A 22 14.68 -6.81 10.03
C ARG A 22 15.50 -6.18 11.17
N LYS A 23 16.67 -6.75 11.47
CA LYS A 23 17.58 -6.23 12.50
C LYS A 23 18.39 -5.03 12.01
N ASN A 24 18.80 -5.04 10.75
CA ASN A 24 19.78 -4.08 10.23
C ASN A 24 19.14 -2.92 9.45
N THR A 25 17.92 -3.08 8.93
CA THR A 25 17.22 -2.01 8.21
C THR A 25 16.67 -1.00 9.23
N PRO A 26 17.03 0.29 9.10
CA PRO A 26 16.49 1.35 9.96
C PRO A 26 14.96 1.37 9.93
N ARG A 27 14.35 1.48 11.12
CA ARG A 27 12.90 1.69 11.22
C ARG A 27 12.62 3.16 11.06
N LEU A 28 12.06 3.52 9.92
CA LEU A 28 11.62 4.88 9.65
C LEU A 28 10.22 5.09 10.23
N LEU A 29 9.99 6.28 10.78
CA LEU A 29 8.70 6.68 11.32
C LEU A 29 7.76 7.12 10.20
N GLU A 30 6.46 7.11 10.50
CA GLU A 30 5.49 7.76 9.61
C GLU A 30 5.70 9.28 9.61
N PRO A 31 5.53 9.95 8.46
CA PRO A 31 5.68 11.41 8.37
C PRO A 31 4.70 12.14 9.28
N LYS A 32 5.16 13.26 9.82
CA LYS A 32 4.35 14.20 10.60
C LYS A 32 3.42 15.02 9.69
N GLY A 33 2.43 15.67 10.29
CA GLY A 33 1.52 16.59 9.61
C GLY A 33 0.12 16.01 9.43
N GLU A 34 -0.72 16.80 8.78
CA GLU A 34 -2.13 16.48 8.61
C GLU A 34 -2.34 15.22 7.77
N ARG A 35 -3.39 14.47 8.12
CA ARG A 35 -3.82 13.27 7.40
C ARG A 35 -5.23 13.38 6.87
N GLU A 36 -5.86 14.53 7.06
CA GLU A 36 -7.14 14.88 6.47
C GLU A 36 -7.25 16.40 6.40
N GLY A 37 -8.12 16.90 5.55
CA GLY A 37 -8.36 18.33 5.47
C GLY A 37 -9.11 18.74 4.21
N GLY A 38 -9.35 20.04 4.14
CA GLY A 38 -9.90 20.72 2.97
C GLY A 38 -8.90 21.75 2.42
N ILE A 39 -8.69 21.78 1.11
CA ILE A 39 -7.81 22.77 0.47
C ILE A 39 -8.24 23.03 -0.97
N GLY A 40 -7.82 24.16 -1.52
CA GLY A 40 -8.07 24.54 -2.90
C GLY A 40 -9.41 25.22 -3.10
N GLN A 41 -9.62 25.66 -4.33
CA GLN A 41 -10.86 26.30 -4.79
C GLN A 41 -11.21 25.73 -6.15
N GLY A 42 -12.51 25.63 -6.47
CA GLY A 42 -12.96 25.09 -7.76
C GLY A 42 -13.97 23.96 -7.58
N LYS A 43 -13.90 22.96 -8.45
CA LYS A 43 -14.88 21.86 -8.46
C LYS A 43 -14.72 21.01 -7.20
N PRO A 44 -15.80 20.61 -6.51
CA PRO A 44 -15.68 19.75 -5.34
C PRO A 44 -15.12 18.39 -5.75
N LEU A 45 -14.14 17.90 -4.99
CA LEU A 45 -13.54 16.58 -5.17
C LEU A 45 -13.26 15.96 -3.80
N SER A 46 -13.77 14.76 -3.56
CA SER A 46 -13.51 14.00 -2.35
C SER A 46 -12.54 12.84 -2.60
N LEU A 47 -11.44 12.80 -1.84
CA LEU A 47 -10.31 11.87 -2.04
C LEU A 47 -10.04 11.05 -0.79
N LEU A 48 -9.91 9.73 -0.95
CA LEU A 48 -9.39 8.83 0.09
C LEU A 48 -8.11 8.15 -0.40
N ILE A 49 -7.06 8.19 0.41
CA ILE A 49 -5.81 7.48 0.16
C ILE A 49 -5.70 6.36 1.18
N LEU A 50 -5.57 5.12 0.71
CA LEU A 50 -5.49 3.91 1.51
C LEU A 50 -4.17 3.21 1.29
N GLY A 51 -3.59 2.66 2.34
CA GLY A 51 -2.45 1.80 2.12
C GLY A 51 -1.64 1.37 3.32
N ASP A 52 -0.44 0.92 3.01
CA ASP A 52 0.57 0.55 3.99
C ASP A 52 1.56 1.71 4.25
N SER A 53 2.82 1.38 4.51
CA SER A 53 3.91 2.35 4.67
C SER A 53 4.12 3.25 3.46
N ALA A 54 3.92 2.75 2.23
CA ALA A 54 4.16 3.53 1.02
C ALA A 54 3.12 4.64 0.88
N ALA A 55 1.84 4.32 1.08
CA ALA A 55 0.77 5.33 1.15
C ALA A 55 0.95 6.29 2.33
N ALA A 56 1.38 5.78 3.49
CA ALA A 56 1.64 6.60 4.67
C ALA A 56 2.79 7.61 4.46
N GLY A 57 3.69 7.34 3.50
CA GLY A 57 4.82 8.20 3.17
C GLY A 57 6.10 7.87 3.94
N VAL A 58 6.27 6.64 4.45
CA VAL A 58 7.50 6.27 5.17
C VAL A 58 8.72 6.51 4.29
N GLY A 59 9.66 7.32 4.78
CA GLY A 59 10.83 7.76 4.02
C GLY A 59 11.00 9.28 3.97
N VAL A 60 9.92 10.03 4.19
CA VAL A 60 9.96 11.50 4.29
C VAL A 60 9.59 11.99 5.69
N GLU A 61 9.93 13.24 6.00
CA GLU A 61 9.66 13.81 7.34
C GLU A 61 8.21 14.31 7.51
N ASN A 62 7.60 14.84 6.46
CA ASN A 62 6.27 15.47 6.52
C ASN A 62 5.33 14.94 5.42
N GLN A 63 4.02 14.91 5.71
CA GLN A 63 2.99 14.45 4.77
C GLN A 63 2.94 15.26 3.47
N LYS A 64 3.33 16.53 3.51
CA LYS A 64 3.46 17.38 2.30
C LYS A 64 4.47 16.85 1.29
N ASP A 65 5.47 16.09 1.75
CA ASP A 65 6.54 15.51 0.93
C ASP A 65 6.22 14.04 0.55
N ALA A 66 5.11 13.51 1.06
CA ALA A 66 4.65 12.14 0.81
C ALA A 66 3.72 12.06 -0.41
N LEU A 67 3.24 10.85 -0.73
CA LEU A 67 2.27 10.61 -1.80
C LEU A 67 1.01 11.49 -1.64
N SER A 68 0.50 11.63 -0.41
CA SER A 68 -0.64 12.48 -0.09
C SER A 68 -0.39 13.93 -0.46
N GLY A 69 0.73 14.50 0.01
CA GLY A 69 1.17 15.85 -0.32
C GLY A 69 1.31 16.09 -1.82
N ALA A 70 1.94 15.17 -2.54
CA ALA A 70 2.12 15.28 -3.99
C ALA A 70 0.76 15.30 -4.73
N ILE A 71 -0.17 14.41 -4.37
CA ILE A 71 -1.51 14.38 -4.98
C ILE A 71 -2.27 15.68 -4.68
N ILE A 72 -2.24 16.15 -3.43
CA ILE A 72 -2.92 17.38 -3.04
C ILE A 72 -2.33 18.58 -3.79
N GLN A 73 -1.02 18.64 -3.91
CA GLN A 73 -0.32 19.74 -4.58
C GLN A 73 -0.74 19.87 -6.04
N GLU A 74 -0.90 18.73 -6.73
CA GLU A 74 -1.31 18.69 -8.13
C GLU A 74 -2.79 19.10 -8.31
N LEU A 75 -3.66 18.77 -7.35
CA LEU A 75 -5.11 18.95 -7.50
C LEU A 75 -5.65 20.27 -6.93
N GLN A 76 -4.96 20.90 -5.96
CA GLN A 76 -5.50 22.04 -5.20
C GLN A 76 -5.81 23.30 -6.02
N ASN A 77 -5.24 23.43 -7.23
CA ASN A 77 -5.46 24.59 -8.09
C ASN A 77 -6.73 24.48 -8.95
N GLU A 78 -7.26 23.27 -9.14
CA GLU A 78 -8.43 23.00 -9.98
C GLU A 78 -9.66 22.57 -9.16
N PHE A 79 -9.43 22.00 -7.98
CA PHE A 79 -10.45 21.40 -7.14
C PHE A 79 -10.51 22.02 -5.75
N SER A 80 -11.73 22.14 -5.23
CA SER A 80 -11.98 22.26 -3.80
C SER A 80 -11.93 20.85 -3.20
N LEU A 81 -10.73 20.44 -2.79
CA LEU A 81 -10.41 19.08 -2.36
C LEU A 81 -10.80 18.85 -0.89
N GLN A 82 -11.54 17.79 -0.62
CA GLN A 82 -11.72 17.21 0.72
C GLN A 82 -11.02 15.85 0.74
N TRP A 83 -9.95 15.72 1.52
CA TRP A 83 -9.09 14.54 1.44
C TRP A 83 -8.87 13.87 2.80
N LYS A 84 -8.55 12.58 2.76
CA LYS A 84 -8.16 11.78 3.93
C LYS A 84 -7.14 10.70 3.56
N LEU A 85 -6.13 10.53 4.40
CA LEU A 85 -5.12 9.49 4.35
C LEU A 85 -5.38 8.48 5.47
N HIS A 86 -5.81 7.28 5.10
CA HIS A 86 -6.00 6.16 6.00
C HIS A 86 -5.04 5.03 5.61
N ALA A 87 -3.82 5.11 6.12
CA ALA A 87 -2.74 4.17 5.82
C ALA A 87 -1.92 3.88 7.07
N LYS A 88 -1.34 2.70 7.17
CA LYS A 88 -0.53 2.34 8.34
C LYS A 88 0.63 1.45 7.96
N THR A 89 1.80 1.80 8.48
CA THR A 89 3.04 1.05 8.29
C THR A 89 2.89 -0.39 8.74
N GLY A 90 3.21 -1.32 7.84
CA GLY A 90 3.18 -2.76 8.11
C GLY A 90 1.83 -3.44 7.87
N ASP A 91 0.78 -2.71 7.50
CA ASP A 91 -0.52 -3.32 7.19
C ASP A 91 -0.46 -4.12 5.88
N THR A 92 -1.08 -5.31 5.90
CA THR A 92 -1.41 -6.09 4.69
C THR A 92 -2.78 -5.71 4.15
N THR A 93 -3.15 -6.18 2.95
CA THR A 93 -4.51 -6.02 2.39
C THR A 93 -5.61 -6.37 3.39
N ARG A 94 -5.48 -7.48 4.12
CA ARG A 94 -6.45 -7.87 5.16
C ARG A 94 -6.55 -6.87 6.31
N GLN A 95 -5.42 -6.29 6.74
CA GLN A 95 -5.41 -5.33 7.84
C GLN A 95 -6.02 -4.00 7.41
N VAL A 96 -5.72 -3.53 6.19
CA VAL A 96 -6.36 -2.36 5.59
C VAL A 96 -7.88 -2.58 5.49
N PHE A 97 -8.32 -3.75 5.01
CA PHE A 97 -9.74 -4.10 4.94
C PHE A 97 -10.43 -3.97 6.31
N HIS A 98 -9.83 -4.50 7.37
CA HIS A 98 -10.40 -4.41 8.71
C HIS A 98 -10.40 -2.97 9.26
N ALA A 99 -9.35 -2.20 8.98
CA ALA A 99 -9.28 -0.81 9.40
C ALA A 99 -10.38 0.04 8.74
N LEU A 100 -10.71 -0.22 7.47
CA LEU A 100 -11.80 0.45 6.76
C LEU A 100 -13.19 0.23 7.36
N GLN A 101 -13.42 -0.92 8.00
CA GLN A 101 -14.73 -1.20 8.63
C GLN A 101 -15.06 -0.22 9.76
N HIS A 102 -14.02 0.38 10.35
CA HIS A 102 -14.12 1.35 11.45
C HIS A 102 -14.07 2.80 10.96
N LEU A 103 -13.84 3.02 9.66
CA LEU A 103 -13.83 4.36 9.07
C LEU A 103 -15.27 4.85 8.89
N GLU A 104 -15.52 6.11 9.22
CA GLU A 104 -16.83 6.75 9.02
C GLU A 104 -17.34 6.55 7.58
N GLU A 105 -18.62 6.21 7.46
CA GLU A 105 -19.25 5.98 6.17
C GLU A 105 -19.57 7.33 5.50
N ARG A 106 -18.84 7.64 4.42
CA ARG A 106 -19.09 8.79 3.57
C ARG A 106 -18.69 8.49 2.13
N LYS A 107 -19.26 9.21 1.17
CA LYS A 107 -18.89 9.05 -0.24
C LYS A 107 -17.53 9.67 -0.51
N TYR A 108 -16.77 9.05 -1.40
CA TYR A 108 -15.56 9.62 -1.98
C TYR A 108 -15.70 9.59 -3.50
N ASP A 109 -15.18 10.58 -4.23
CA ASP A 109 -15.17 10.56 -5.68
C ASP A 109 -14.03 9.69 -6.20
N VAL A 110 -12.86 9.80 -5.57
CA VAL A 110 -11.63 9.10 -5.94
C VAL A 110 -11.05 8.38 -4.73
N ILE A 111 -10.64 7.13 -4.93
CA ILE A 111 -9.91 6.36 -3.92
C ILE A 111 -8.60 5.86 -4.52
N VAL A 112 -7.48 6.17 -3.87
CA VAL A 112 -6.14 5.70 -4.26
C VAL A 112 -5.71 4.61 -3.28
N THR A 113 -5.18 3.50 -3.78
CA THR A 113 -4.69 2.40 -2.95
C THR A 113 -3.22 2.10 -3.25
N SER A 114 -2.40 1.96 -2.21
CA SER A 114 -1.01 1.47 -2.30
C SER A 114 -0.76 0.44 -1.20
N ILE A 115 -0.90 -0.83 -1.58
CA ILE A 115 -0.91 -1.98 -0.67
C ILE A 115 -0.24 -3.17 -1.39
N GLY A 116 0.55 -3.95 -0.66
CA GLY A 116 0.92 -5.30 -1.08
C GLY A 116 2.36 -5.68 -0.80
N VAL A 117 3.22 -4.72 -0.46
CA VAL A 117 4.59 -5.02 0.00
C VAL A 117 4.55 -5.93 1.21
N ASN A 118 3.69 -5.62 2.20
CA ASN A 118 3.58 -6.47 3.40
C ASN A 118 2.99 -7.85 3.10
N ASP A 119 2.09 -7.96 2.12
CA ASP A 119 1.56 -9.24 1.67
C ASP A 119 2.66 -10.12 1.05
N VAL A 120 3.57 -9.53 0.27
CA VAL A 120 4.77 -10.22 -0.25
C VAL A 120 5.69 -10.65 0.89
N THR A 121 5.99 -9.78 1.85
CA THR A 121 6.87 -10.14 2.97
C THR A 121 6.31 -11.26 3.86
N LYS A 122 4.97 -11.39 3.92
CA LYS A 122 4.29 -12.52 4.58
C LYS A 122 4.09 -13.73 3.67
N LEU A 123 4.69 -13.74 2.47
CA LEU A 123 4.63 -14.82 1.49
C LEU A 123 3.19 -15.17 1.07
N THR A 124 2.29 -14.18 1.09
CA THR A 124 0.91 -14.35 0.62
C THR A 124 0.92 -14.70 -0.86
N SER A 125 0.32 -15.82 -1.23
CA SER A 125 0.27 -16.22 -2.65
C SER A 125 -0.53 -15.20 -3.47
N ALA A 126 -0.13 -14.96 -4.73
CA ALA A 126 -0.83 -14.05 -5.64
C ALA A 126 -2.33 -14.38 -5.78
N LYS A 127 -2.71 -15.68 -5.78
CA LYS A 127 -4.13 -16.08 -5.80
C LYS A 127 -4.90 -15.57 -4.57
N SER A 128 -4.32 -15.74 -3.38
CA SER A 128 -4.95 -15.28 -2.13
C SER A 128 -4.97 -13.75 -2.06
N TRP A 129 -3.88 -13.10 -2.49
CA TRP A 129 -3.80 -11.64 -2.51
C TRP A 129 -4.86 -11.03 -3.42
N ILE A 130 -5.06 -11.56 -4.64
CA ILE A 130 -6.13 -11.09 -5.53
C ILE A 130 -7.52 -11.33 -4.95
N GLN A 131 -7.75 -12.44 -4.25
CA GLN A 131 -9.03 -12.64 -3.56
C GLN A 131 -9.25 -11.58 -2.47
N GLN A 132 -8.19 -11.22 -1.73
CA GLN A 132 -8.26 -10.17 -0.71
C GLN A 132 -8.47 -8.79 -1.33
N GLN A 133 -7.80 -8.46 -2.44
CA GLN A 133 -8.00 -7.21 -3.18
C GLN A 133 -9.43 -7.09 -3.71
N LYS A 134 -10.00 -8.18 -4.25
CA LYS A 134 -11.41 -8.20 -4.69
C LYS A 134 -12.37 -7.91 -3.54
N GLN A 135 -12.19 -8.57 -2.39
CA GLN A 135 -13.00 -8.33 -1.20
C GLN A 135 -12.87 -6.87 -0.71
N LEU A 136 -11.65 -6.32 -0.75
CA LEU A 136 -11.38 -4.93 -0.43
C LEU A 136 -12.13 -3.97 -1.37
N PHE A 137 -12.03 -4.16 -2.67
CA PHE A 137 -12.69 -3.29 -3.65
C PHE A 137 -14.20 -3.43 -3.65
N GLU A 138 -14.75 -4.63 -3.46
CA GLU A 138 -16.19 -4.82 -3.28
C GLU A 138 -16.72 -4.07 -2.05
N HIS A 139 -15.97 -4.08 -0.95
CA HIS A 139 -16.33 -3.35 0.26
C HIS A 139 -16.22 -1.84 0.05
N ILE A 140 -15.14 -1.37 -0.57
CA ILE A 140 -14.96 0.03 -0.95
C ILE A 140 -16.11 0.51 -1.84
N GLN A 141 -16.49 -0.28 -2.86
CA GLN A 141 -17.56 0.09 -3.78
C GLN A 141 -18.90 0.22 -3.07
N LYS A 142 -19.22 -0.72 -2.17
CA LYS A 142 -20.47 -0.71 -1.41
C LYS A 142 -20.55 0.44 -0.41
N ARG A 143 -19.47 0.66 0.36
CA ARG A 143 -19.44 1.60 1.48
C ARG A 143 -19.19 3.05 1.05
N PHE A 144 -18.28 3.27 0.10
CA PHE A 144 -17.79 4.59 -0.25
C PHE A 144 -18.24 5.08 -1.63
N GLN A 145 -18.78 4.19 -2.47
CA GLN A 145 -19.35 4.49 -3.80
C GLN A 145 -18.45 5.39 -4.68
N PRO A 146 -17.14 5.09 -4.83
CA PRO A 146 -16.26 5.89 -5.65
C PRO A 146 -16.63 5.85 -7.12
N LYS A 147 -16.36 6.98 -7.80
CA LYS A 147 -16.42 7.09 -9.26
C LYS A 147 -15.16 6.52 -9.91
N LEU A 148 -14.03 6.63 -9.21
CA LEU A 148 -12.73 6.15 -9.67
C LEU A 148 -11.95 5.51 -8.52
N ILE A 149 -11.38 4.33 -8.79
CA ILE A 149 -10.42 3.68 -7.90
C ILE A 149 -9.09 3.59 -8.67
N ILE A 150 -8.03 4.13 -8.09
CA ILE A 150 -6.66 4.05 -8.60
C ILE A 150 -5.90 3.05 -7.73
N VAL A 151 -5.25 2.09 -8.36
CA VAL A 151 -4.53 1.02 -7.68
C VAL A 151 -3.07 1.05 -8.08
N SER A 152 -2.19 1.21 -7.08
CA SER A 152 -0.74 1.08 -7.27
C SER A 152 -0.37 -0.40 -7.25
N GLY A 153 0.43 -0.83 -8.22
CA GLY A 153 1.05 -2.15 -8.21
C GLY A 153 2.10 -2.30 -7.11
N VAL A 154 2.43 -3.53 -6.75
CA VAL A 154 3.52 -3.83 -5.82
C VAL A 154 4.86 -3.47 -6.50
N PRO A 155 5.75 -2.72 -5.84
CA PRO A 155 7.02 -2.31 -6.45
C PRO A 155 7.92 -3.52 -6.76
N PRO A 156 8.88 -3.39 -7.69
CA PRO A 156 9.82 -4.45 -8.03
C PRO A 156 10.81 -4.69 -6.87
N MET A 157 10.41 -5.49 -5.90
CA MET A 157 11.14 -5.69 -4.64
C MET A 157 12.55 -6.28 -4.82
N GLN A 158 12.83 -6.95 -5.94
CA GLN A 158 14.17 -7.45 -6.26
C GLN A 158 15.22 -6.34 -6.38
N HIS A 159 14.80 -5.09 -6.60
CA HIS A 159 15.70 -3.93 -6.69
C HIS A 159 15.89 -3.20 -5.36
N PHE A 160 15.31 -3.69 -4.25
CA PHE A 160 15.45 -3.02 -2.96
C PHE A 160 16.86 -3.25 -2.39
N PRO A 161 17.65 -2.18 -2.13
CA PRO A 161 19.06 -2.33 -1.72
C PRO A 161 19.26 -3.12 -0.42
N ALA A 162 18.27 -3.08 0.48
CA ALA A 162 18.34 -3.77 1.76
C ALA A 162 18.10 -5.28 1.67
N LEU A 163 17.61 -5.80 0.53
CA LEU A 163 17.25 -7.21 0.39
C LEU A 163 18.40 -8.02 -0.24
N PRO A 164 18.94 -9.05 0.44
CA PRO A 164 19.93 -9.94 -0.15
C PRO A 164 19.28 -11.00 -1.04
N ASN A 165 20.03 -11.59 -1.97
CA ASN A 165 19.61 -12.82 -2.64
C ASN A 165 19.83 -14.04 -1.74
N PRO A 166 18.93 -15.05 -1.74
CA PRO A 166 17.78 -15.21 -2.65
C PRO A 166 16.46 -14.53 -2.21
N LEU A 167 16.43 -13.84 -1.06
CA LEU A 167 15.21 -13.16 -0.56
C LEU A 167 14.69 -12.10 -1.54
N ALA A 168 15.56 -11.25 -2.09
CA ALA A 168 15.23 -10.21 -3.06
C ALA A 168 14.58 -10.80 -4.32
N TRP A 169 15.20 -11.81 -4.92
CA TRP A 169 14.65 -12.55 -6.05
C TRP A 169 13.26 -13.12 -5.73
N LEU A 170 13.12 -13.79 -4.58
CA LEU A 170 11.84 -14.40 -4.20
C LEU A 170 10.74 -13.35 -4.08
N PHE A 171 10.98 -12.27 -3.35
CA PHE A 171 10.01 -11.18 -3.19
C PHE A 171 9.66 -10.53 -4.53
N GLY A 172 10.63 -10.34 -5.43
CA GLY A 172 10.38 -9.87 -6.78
C GLY A 172 9.44 -10.78 -7.57
N GLN A 173 9.62 -12.10 -7.49
CA GLN A 173 8.74 -13.07 -8.16
C GLN A 173 7.31 -13.05 -7.61
N TYR A 174 7.12 -12.88 -6.29
CA TYR A 174 5.80 -12.71 -5.71
C TYR A 174 5.14 -11.40 -6.16
N ALA A 175 5.87 -10.29 -6.14
CA ALA A 175 5.39 -8.99 -6.59
C ALA A 175 4.96 -9.02 -8.07
N GLU A 176 5.77 -9.62 -8.93
CA GLU A 176 5.46 -9.78 -10.36
C GLU A 176 4.18 -10.61 -10.57
N GLN A 177 4.06 -11.77 -9.90
CA GLN A 177 2.85 -12.60 -10.00
C GLN A 177 1.61 -11.92 -9.44
N MET A 178 1.76 -11.05 -8.43
CA MET A 178 0.67 -10.23 -7.91
C MET A 178 0.23 -9.21 -8.96
N ASN A 179 1.17 -8.43 -9.51
CA ASN A 179 0.90 -7.38 -10.48
C ASN A 179 0.30 -7.90 -11.79
N GLN A 180 0.71 -9.09 -12.26
CA GLN A 180 0.13 -9.71 -13.45
C GLN A 180 -1.36 -10.07 -13.31
N LYS A 181 -1.87 -10.12 -12.08
CA LYS A 181 -3.25 -10.54 -11.79
C LYS A 181 -4.13 -9.44 -11.20
N LEU A 182 -3.54 -8.27 -10.95
CA LEU A 182 -4.21 -7.10 -10.39
C LEU A 182 -5.09 -6.46 -11.45
#